data_AF-A0A7X4GZT2-F1
#
_entry.id   AF-A0A7X4GZT2-F1
#
_cell.length_a   1.000
_cell.length_b   1.000
_cell.length_c   1.000
_cell.angle_alpha   90.00
_cell.angle_beta   90.00
_cell.angle_gamma   90.00
#
_symmetry.space_group_name_H-M   'P 1'
#
loop_
_entity.id
_entity.type
_entity.pdbx_description
1 polymer ?
#
loop_
_entity_poly.entity_id
_entity_poly.type
_entity_poly.pdbx_seq_one_letter_code
_entity_poly.pdbx_strand_id
1 'polypeptide(L)'
;MKITPLPVGFGAEIDGVDMRQADPGMTELLRSALLQYGLLVIRGQSFTPPEQIAASQLFGSLETFPTMRGQMNGWPEIFRVASRPEDGHVEVGRYWHSDGSFREDPTPISFWYSEVQSEEGGDTLFTDLQQAYAELQPEIQQEFAGLNTAHRNGVVHPLVLKHPKTGVPALYLNLGLTAGVLGYSPDHSRALMEAVDRHYSRDGATYRHHWLPGDVVVADNLHVAHKATPITPSTRRILNRTTIRADGVIWYDGGQKQAA
;
A
#
# COMPACT_ATOMS: atom_id res chain seq x y z
N MET A 1 0.49 8.40 -22.52
CA MET A 1 -0.11 7.76 -21.33
C MET A 1 -1.61 7.54 -21.54
N LYS A 2 -2.09 6.31 -21.37
CA LYS A 2 -3.51 5.95 -21.32
C LYS A 2 -3.80 5.39 -19.93
N ILE A 3 -4.91 5.81 -19.32
CA ILE A 3 -5.36 5.35 -18.00
C ILE A 3 -6.61 4.49 -18.21
N THR A 4 -6.58 3.24 -17.74
CA THR A 4 -7.72 2.32 -17.83
C THR A 4 -8.10 1.86 -16.42
N PRO A 5 -9.29 2.23 -15.90
CA PRO A 5 -9.73 1.77 -14.58
C PRO A 5 -9.77 0.23 -14.50
N LEU A 6 -9.36 -0.32 -13.37
CA LEU A 6 -9.50 -1.75 -13.10
C LEU A 6 -10.98 -2.10 -12.89
N PRO A 7 -11.40 -3.35 -13.19
CA PRO A 7 -12.81 -3.75 -13.16
C PRO A 7 -13.40 -3.92 -11.74
N VAL A 8 -12.66 -3.57 -10.68
CA VAL A 8 -13.04 -3.76 -9.27
C VAL A 8 -13.46 -2.47 -8.55
N GLY A 9 -13.68 -1.38 -9.31
CA GLY A 9 -14.16 -0.10 -8.76
C GLY A 9 -13.08 0.85 -8.23
N PHE A 10 -11.86 0.35 -8.04
CA PHE A 10 -10.69 1.14 -7.68
C PHE A 10 -9.47 0.67 -8.47
N GLY A 11 -8.44 1.52 -8.52
CA GLY A 11 -7.20 1.28 -9.23
C GLY A 11 -7.27 1.46 -10.74
N ALA A 12 -6.11 1.64 -11.37
CA ALA A 12 -6.01 1.80 -12.82
C ALA A 12 -4.72 1.19 -13.39
N GLU A 13 -4.82 0.63 -14.60
CA GLU A 13 -3.68 0.31 -15.45
C GLU A 13 -3.24 1.54 -16.25
N ILE A 14 -1.93 1.76 -16.32
CA ILE A 14 -1.30 2.89 -16.98
C ILE A 14 -0.41 2.38 -18.12
N ASP A 15 -0.81 2.70 -19.35
CA ASP A 15 -0.11 2.29 -20.57
C ASP A 15 0.64 3.45 -21.23
N GLY A 16 1.67 3.11 -22.01
CA GLY A 16 2.42 4.07 -22.83
C GLY A 16 3.19 5.10 -21.99
N VAL A 17 3.85 4.60 -20.94
CA VAL A 17 4.70 5.36 -20.01
C VAL A 17 6.04 4.65 -19.86
N ASP A 18 7.13 5.40 -19.99
CA ASP A 18 8.46 5.03 -19.53
C ASP A 18 8.81 5.96 -18.38
N MET A 19 8.81 5.46 -17.14
CA MET A 19 9.01 6.31 -15.95
C MET A 19 10.41 6.92 -15.88
N ARG A 20 11.40 6.38 -16.62
CA ARG A 20 12.75 6.97 -16.72
C ARG A 20 12.76 8.30 -17.48
N GLN A 21 11.74 8.54 -18.29
CA GLN A 21 11.60 9.73 -19.13
C GLN A 21 10.52 10.68 -18.59
N ALA A 22 10.16 10.55 -17.32
CA ALA A 22 9.15 11.38 -16.69
C ALA A 22 9.53 12.86 -16.70
N ASP A 23 8.71 13.67 -17.37
CA ASP A 23 8.73 15.12 -17.22
C ASP A 23 7.78 15.55 -16.08
N PRO A 24 7.78 16.84 -15.69
CA PRO A 24 6.88 17.34 -14.64
C PRO A 24 5.39 17.12 -14.97
N GLY A 25 5.00 17.12 -16.25
CA GLY A 25 3.61 16.91 -16.66
C GLY A 25 3.15 15.47 -16.44
N MET A 26 3.97 14.50 -16.86
CA MET A 26 3.72 13.08 -16.61
C MET A 26 3.73 12.77 -15.11
N THR A 27 4.65 13.39 -14.36
CA THR A 27 4.70 13.28 -12.90
C THR A 27 3.36 13.69 -12.26
N GLU A 28 2.83 14.85 -12.63
CA GLU A 28 1.57 15.34 -12.09
C GLU A 28 0.38 14.46 -12.49
N LEU A 29 0.37 13.96 -13.72
CA LEU A 29 -0.67 13.04 -14.19
C LEU A 29 -0.64 11.71 -13.42
N LEU A 30 0.54 11.16 -13.12
CA LEU A 30 0.68 9.95 -12.29
C LEU A 30 0.20 10.19 -10.85
N ARG A 31 0.58 11.32 -10.24
CA ARG A 31 0.12 11.68 -8.88
C ARG A 31 -1.39 11.88 -8.81
N SER A 32 -1.95 12.60 -9.78
CA SER A 32 -3.40 12.81 -9.91
C SER A 32 -4.15 11.49 -10.11
N ALA A 33 -3.61 10.59 -10.96
CA ALA A 33 -4.18 9.27 -11.15
C ALA A 33 -4.13 8.45 -9.85
N LEU A 34 -3.00 8.47 -9.12
CA LEU A 34 -2.89 7.75 -7.84
C LEU A 34 -3.92 8.26 -6.83
N LEU A 35 -4.09 9.58 -6.70
CA LEU A 35 -5.09 10.19 -5.84
C LEU A 35 -6.53 9.78 -6.22
N GLN A 36 -6.81 9.70 -7.52
CA GLN A 36 -8.14 9.35 -8.03
C GLN A 36 -8.46 7.85 -7.84
N TYR A 37 -7.49 6.98 -8.13
CA TYR A 37 -7.74 5.54 -8.24
C TYR A 37 -7.21 4.73 -7.04
N GLY A 38 -6.37 5.31 -6.17
CA GLY A 38 -5.77 4.65 -5.01
C GLY A 38 -4.68 3.62 -5.32
N LEU A 39 -4.67 3.04 -6.53
CA LEU A 39 -3.72 2.04 -6.98
C LEU A 39 -3.39 2.25 -8.47
N LEU A 40 -2.10 2.25 -8.81
CA LEU A 40 -1.65 2.28 -10.20
C LEU A 40 -0.88 1.00 -10.52
N VAL A 41 -1.15 0.43 -11.69
CA VAL A 41 -0.41 -0.69 -12.27
C VAL A 41 0.21 -0.21 -13.58
N ILE A 42 1.53 -0.13 -13.63
CA ILE A 42 2.29 0.31 -14.81
C ILE A 42 3.14 -0.87 -15.28
N ARG A 43 2.90 -1.35 -16.51
CA ARG A 43 3.52 -2.58 -17.02
C ARG A 43 4.81 -2.27 -17.79
N GLY A 44 5.66 -3.29 -17.97
CA GLY A 44 6.74 -3.28 -18.95
C GLY A 44 7.89 -2.29 -18.68
N GLN A 45 8.11 -1.93 -17.41
CA GLN A 45 9.24 -1.11 -17.01
C GLN A 45 10.53 -1.94 -16.94
N SER A 46 11.69 -1.28 -17.06
CA SER A 46 12.98 -1.90 -16.86
C SER A 46 13.91 -0.90 -16.19
N PHE A 47 14.25 -1.18 -14.94
CA PHE A 47 15.04 -0.27 -14.11
C PHE A 47 16.31 -0.93 -13.60
N THR A 48 17.40 -0.18 -13.63
CA THR A 48 18.48 -0.30 -12.65
C THR A 48 18.03 0.23 -11.28
N PRO A 49 18.70 -0.12 -10.17
CA PRO A 49 18.37 0.44 -8.86
C PRO A 49 18.26 1.99 -8.79
N PRO A 50 19.18 2.80 -9.34
CA PRO A 50 19.04 4.25 -9.33
C PRO A 50 17.86 4.75 -10.18
N GLU A 51 17.53 4.07 -11.28
CA GLU A 51 16.35 4.41 -12.09
C GLU A 51 15.04 4.08 -11.36
N GLN A 52 14.99 2.96 -10.63
CA GLN A 52 13.84 2.65 -9.78
C GLN A 52 13.67 3.73 -8.70
N ILE A 53 14.76 4.13 -8.03
CA ILE A 53 14.74 5.20 -7.04
C ILE A 53 14.20 6.51 -7.65
N ALA A 54 14.69 6.90 -8.83
CA ALA A 54 14.22 8.09 -9.53
C ALA A 54 12.73 8.00 -9.91
N ALA A 55 12.28 6.83 -10.37
CA ALA A 55 10.86 6.58 -10.69
C ALA A 55 9.96 6.66 -9.45
N SER A 56 10.42 6.15 -8.31
CA SER A 56 9.69 6.27 -7.04
C SER A 56 9.68 7.71 -6.52
N GLN A 57 10.76 8.48 -6.73
CA GLN A 57 10.86 9.88 -6.33
C GLN A 57 9.90 10.81 -7.07
N LEU A 58 9.32 10.35 -8.19
CA LEU A 58 8.19 11.03 -8.82
C LEU A 58 7.02 11.19 -7.83
N PHE A 59 6.93 10.37 -6.77
CA PHE A 59 5.90 10.44 -5.74
C PHE A 59 6.39 11.05 -4.41
N GLY A 60 7.60 11.59 -4.34
CA GLY A 60 8.13 12.26 -3.14
C GLY A 60 9.38 11.62 -2.56
N SER A 61 9.82 12.09 -1.40
CA SER A 61 11.06 11.63 -0.77
C SER A 61 10.94 10.17 -0.33
N LEU A 62 12.03 9.39 -0.44
CA LEU A 62 12.02 7.97 -0.05
C LEU A 62 12.49 7.74 1.39
N GLU A 63 11.89 6.77 2.04
CA GLU A 63 12.41 6.18 3.28
C GLU A 63 13.70 5.40 2.97
N THR A 64 14.58 5.30 3.96
CA THR A 64 15.76 4.44 3.92
C THR A 64 15.65 3.35 4.97
N PHE A 65 16.03 2.14 4.61
CA PHE A 65 16.02 0.99 5.50
C PHE A 65 17.42 0.73 6.06
N PRO A 66 17.54 0.33 7.33
CA PRO A 66 18.83 -0.04 7.90
C PRO A 66 19.39 -1.27 7.17
N THR A 67 20.72 -1.36 7.10
CA THR A 67 21.40 -2.51 6.52
C THR A 67 21.10 -3.77 7.33
N MET A 68 20.26 -4.65 6.78
CA MET A 68 19.89 -5.94 7.36
C MET A 68 20.02 -7.05 6.31
N ARG A 69 20.00 -8.31 6.74
CA ARG A 69 19.99 -9.47 5.83
C ARG A 69 18.78 -9.37 4.89
N GLY A 70 19.03 -9.38 3.58
CA GLY A 70 17.99 -9.24 2.54
C GLY A 70 17.85 -7.82 1.99
N GLN A 71 18.51 -6.82 2.58
CA GLN A 71 18.58 -5.46 2.05
C GLN A 71 19.54 -5.40 0.84
N MET A 72 19.21 -4.58 -0.15
CA MET A 72 20.07 -4.40 -1.32
C MET A 72 21.31 -3.56 -0.95
N ASN A 73 22.50 -4.14 -1.08
CA ASN A 73 23.75 -3.44 -0.79
C ASN A 73 23.93 -2.22 -1.72
N GLY A 74 24.23 -1.06 -1.14
CA GLY A 74 24.44 0.19 -1.87
C GLY A 74 23.16 0.97 -2.18
N TRP A 75 21.98 0.41 -1.93
CA TRP A 75 20.68 1.01 -2.25
C TRP A 75 19.73 0.92 -1.04
N PRO A 76 19.98 1.72 0.02
CA PRO A 76 19.21 1.65 1.27
C PRO A 76 17.73 2.00 1.12
N GLU A 77 17.32 2.64 0.02
CA GLU A 77 15.93 2.97 -0.29
C GLU A 77 15.13 1.73 -0.74
N ILE A 78 15.80 0.69 -1.25
CA ILE A 78 15.16 -0.48 -1.86
C ILE A 78 15.10 -1.65 -0.88
N PHE A 79 13.90 -1.91 -0.34
CA PHE A 79 13.60 -3.09 0.45
C PHE A 79 13.23 -4.28 -0.45
N ARG A 80 14.03 -5.36 -0.46
CA ARG A 80 13.72 -6.53 -1.30
C ARG A 80 12.79 -7.51 -0.59
N VAL A 81 11.70 -7.88 -1.25
CA VAL A 81 10.78 -8.94 -0.84
C VAL A 81 10.94 -10.12 -1.79
N ALA A 82 11.33 -11.27 -1.28
CA ALA A 82 11.67 -12.44 -2.08
C ALA A 82 11.01 -13.71 -1.58
N SER A 83 11.00 -14.75 -2.43
CA SER A 83 10.62 -16.11 -2.01
C SER A 83 11.77 -16.87 -1.31
N ARG A 84 13.01 -16.38 -1.45
CA ARG A 84 14.21 -17.03 -0.91
C ARG A 84 15.02 -16.05 -0.05
N PRO A 85 15.53 -16.47 1.13
CA PRO A 85 16.21 -15.59 2.08
C PRO A 85 17.58 -15.07 1.62
N GLU A 86 18.18 -15.66 0.59
CA GLU A 86 19.38 -15.15 -0.09
C GLU A 86 19.09 -13.99 -1.04
N ASP A 87 17.86 -13.89 -1.56
CA ASP A 87 17.45 -12.87 -2.53
C ASP A 87 16.81 -11.63 -1.84
N GLY A 88 16.23 -11.80 -0.65
CA GLY A 88 15.54 -10.73 0.08
C GLY A 88 14.78 -11.22 1.33
N HIS A 89 13.89 -10.37 1.85
CA HIS A 89 13.01 -10.71 2.98
C HIS A 89 11.87 -11.63 2.54
N VAL A 90 11.66 -12.73 3.27
CA VAL A 90 10.62 -13.73 3.03
C VAL A 90 9.42 -13.53 3.99
N GLU A 91 8.28 -14.12 3.67
CA GLU A 91 7.10 -14.18 4.56
C GLU A 91 6.51 -12.81 4.98
N VAL A 92 6.69 -11.78 4.17
CA VAL A 92 6.25 -10.40 4.47
C VAL A 92 4.78 -10.19 4.05
N GLY A 93 4.01 -9.47 4.89
CA GLY A 93 2.74 -8.85 4.50
C GLY A 93 1.55 -9.80 4.29
N ARG A 94 1.50 -10.95 4.97
CA ARG A 94 0.46 -12.00 4.80
C ARG A 94 -0.89 -11.72 5.46
N TYR A 95 -1.20 -10.46 5.72
CA TYR A 95 -2.44 -9.99 6.33
C TYR A 95 -2.81 -8.64 5.71
N TRP A 96 -4.07 -8.22 5.81
CA TRP A 96 -4.46 -6.90 5.33
C TRP A 96 -3.80 -5.79 6.15
N HIS A 97 -3.07 -4.92 5.47
CA HIS A 97 -2.39 -3.78 6.06
C HIS A 97 -2.09 -2.71 5.02
N SER A 98 -1.84 -1.51 5.51
CA SER A 98 -1.20 -0.39 4.83
C SER A 98 0.23 -0.26 5.36
N ASP A 99 1.19 -0.07 4.46
CA ASP A 99 2.59 0.03 4.87
C ASP A 99 2.83 1.27 5.75
N GLY A 100 3.66 1.11 6.77
CA GLY A 100 4.02 2.18 7.71
C GLY A 100 2.91 2.60 8.66
N SER A 101 1.76 1.92 8.71
CA SER A 101 0.67 2.22 9.66
C SER A 101 1.06 2.07 11.14
N PHE A 102 2.21 1.46 11.42
CA PHE A 102 2.78 1.37 12.76
C PHE A 102 3.51 2.66 13.19
N ARG A 103 3.44 3.74 12.42
CA ARG A 103 4.07 5.04 12.71
C ARG A 103 2.99 6.06 13.04
N GLU A 104 3.32 7.05 13.88
CA GLU A 104 2.40 8.18 14.16
C GLU A 104 2.00 8.90 12.87
N ASP A 105 2.96 9.01 11.94
CA ASP A 105 2.76 9.44 10.56
C ASP A 105 2.91 8.24 9.61
N PRO A 106 1.79 7.65 9.14
CA PRO A 106 1.85 6.54 8.21
C PRO A 106 2.53 6.94 6.91
N THR A 107 3.37 6.04 6.38
CA THR A 107 3.96 6.25 5.06
C THR A 107 2.87 6.20 3.99
N PRO A 108 2.69 7.24 3.20
CA PRO A 108 1.44 7.38 2.45
C PRO A 108 1.45 6.64 1.11
N ILE A 109 2.62 6.24 0.61
CA ILE A 109 2.73 5.52 -0.66
C ILE A 109 3.74 4.38 -0.55
N SER A 110 3.36 3.24 -1.10
CA SER A 110 4.28 2.15 -1.39
C SER A 110 4.40 1.94 -2.90
N PHE A 111 5.62 1.69 -3.34
CA PHE A 111 5.98 1.44 -4.73
C PHE A 111 6.70 0.10 -4.80
N TRP A 112 6.23 -0.79 -5.66
CA TRP A 112 6.84 -2.09 -5.91
C TRP A 112 7.23 -2.20 -7.38
N TYR A 113 8.42 -2.73 -7.63
CA TYR A 113 8.90 -3.13 -8.95
C TYR A 113 9.19 -4.63 -8.96
N SER A 114 8.66 -5.33 -9.96
CA SER A 114 8.85 -6.76 -10.18
C SER A 114 10.10 -7.04 -11.01
N GLU A 115 11.16 -7.47 -10.32
CA GLU A 115 12.41 -7.84 -10.99
C GLU A 115 12.36 -9.28 -11.51
N VAL A 116 11.80 -10.20 -10.71
CA VAL A 116 11.69 -11.63 -11.04
C VAL A 116 10.30 -12.10 -10.69
N GLN A 117 9.54 -12.57 -11.69
CA GLN A 117 8.22 -13.16 -11.48
C GLN A 117 8.33 -14.53 -10.80
N SER A 118 7.28 -14.91 -10.07
CA SER A 118 7.11 -16.30 -9.65
C SER A 118 6.51 -17.14 -10.78
N GLU A 119 6.85 -18.42 -10.85
CA GLU A 119 6.13 -19.41 -11.68
C GLU A 119 4.80 -19.84 -11.05
N GLU A 120 4.69 -19.79 -9.72
CA GLU A 120 3.51 -20.20 -8.96
C GLU A 120 3.31 -19.32 -7.70
N GLY A 121 2.10 -18.81 -7.50
CA GLY A 121 1.75 -18.00 -6.32
C GLY A 121 2.53 -16.68 -6.19
N GLY A 122 2.44 -16.05 -5.02
CA GLY A 122 3.14 -14.77 -4.75
C GLY A 122 2.48 -13.53 -5.34
N ASP A 123 1.21 -13.64 -5.75
CA ASP A 123 0.32 -12.53 -6.07
C ASP A 123 0.16 -11.58 -4.86
N THR A 124 -0.28 -10.36 -5.15
CA THR A 124 -0.68 -9.40 -4.12
C THR A 124 -2.16 -9.06 -4.28
N LEU A 125 -2.90 -9.11 -3.17
CA LEU A 125 -4.28 -8.65 -3.10
C LEU A 125 -4.31 -7.21 -2.61
N PHE A 126 -5.20 -6.40 -3.17
CA PHE A 126 -5.51 -5.04 -2.74
C PHE A 126 -7.01 -4.91 -2.48
N THR A 127 -7.39 -4.03 -1.57
CA THR A 127 -8.80 -3.68 -1.27
C THR A 127 -8.92 -2.18 -1.08
N ASP A 128 -10.04 -1.61 -1.51
CA ASP A 128 -10.38 -0.20 -1.30
C ASP A 128 -10.97 0.01 0.10
N LEU A 129 -10.28 0.80 0.92
CA LEU A 129 -10.68 1.11 2.29
C LEU A 129 -11.80 2.17 2.35
N GLN A 130 -11.89 3.04 1.35
CA GLN A 130 -12.94 4.06 1.23
C GLN A 130 -14.26 3.39 0.85
N GLN A 131 -14.25 2.55 -0.19
CA GLN A 131 -15.41 1.74 -0.57
C GLN A 131 -15.83 0.80 0.57
N ALA A 132 -14.86 0.18 1.26
CA ALA A 132 -15.16 -0.69 2.40
C ALA A 132 -15.89 0.05 3.53
N TYR A 133 -15.57 1.30 3.80
CA TYR A 133 -16.32 2.13 4.76
C TYR A 133 -17.67 2.56 4.23
N ALA A 134 -17.72 3.03 2.97
CA ALA A 134 -18.93 3.55 2.34
C ALA A 134 -20.07 2.52 2.25
N GLU A 135 -19.73 1.23 2.17
CA GLU A 135 -20.71 0.13 2.11
C GLU A 135 -21.25 -0.31 3.48
N LEU A 136 -20.69 0.18 4.59
CA LEU A 136 -21.22 -0.11 5.92
C LEU A 136 -22.60 0.53 6.11
N GLN A 137 -23.43 -0.07 6.96
CA GLN A 137 -24.70 0.56 7.36
C GLN A 137 -24.43 1.90 8.07
N PRO A 138 -25.30 2.92 7.90
CA PRO A 138 -25.08 4.25 8.47
C PRO A 138 -24.82 4.24 9.98
N GLU A 139 -25.47 3.36 10.72
CA GLU A 139 -25.31 3.21 12.17
C GLU A 139 -23.91 2.71 12.53
N ILE A 140 -23.37 1.76 11.74
CA ILE A 140 -22.01 1.24 11.90
C ILE A 140 -20.99 2.31 11.51
N GLN A 141 -21.25 3.07 10.43
CA GLN A 141 -20.39 4.18 10.04
C GLN A 141 -20.26 5.23 11.15
N GLN A 142 -21.39 5.57 11.80
CA GLN A 142 -21.44 6.52 12.91
C GLN A 142 -20.70 5.99 14.14
N GLU A 143 -20.88 4.71 14.49
CA GLU A 143 -20.14 4.09 15.58
C GLU A 143 -18.63 4.12 15.31
N PHE A 144 -18.20 3.64 14.14
CA PHE A 144 -16.78 3.50 13.81
C PHE A 144 -16.06 4.84 13.70
N ALA A 145 -16.75 5.92 13.32
CA ALA A 145 -16.18 7.25 13.24
C ALA A 145 -15.63 7.76 14.59
N GLY A 146 -16.13 7.26 15.71
CA GLY A 146 -15.65 7.60 17.06
C GLY A 146 -14.58 6.66 17.63
N LEU A 147 -14.22 5.59 16.92
CA LEU A 147 -13.33 4.55 17.43
C LEU A 147 -11.88 4.79 17.04
N ASN A 148 -10.99 4.31 17.90
CA ASN A 148 -9.55 4.31 17.67
C ASN A 148 -8.99 2.90 17.80
N THR A 149 -7.95 2.60 17.04
CA THR A 149 -7.24 1.32 17.05
C THR A 149 -5.82 1.53 17.54
N ALA A 150 -5.32 0.61 18.36
CA ALA A 150 -3.93 0.60 18.79
C ALA A 150 -3.17 -0.48 18.04
N HIS A 151 -2.04 -0.11 17.43
CA HIS A 151 -1.06 -1.03 16.89
C HIS A 151 -0.31 -1.72 18.03
N ARG A 152 0.29 -2.89 17.75
CA ARG A 152 1.07 -3.67 18.74
C ARG A 152 2.26 -2.93 19.32
N ASN A 153 2.76 -1.91 18.64
CA ASN A 153 3.82 -1.04 19.13
C ASN A 153 3.30 0.21 19.87
N GLY A 154 1.99 0.30 20.13
CA GLY A 154 1.37 1.40 20.87
C GLY A 154 0.90 2.58 20.03
N VAL A 155 1.21 2.64 18.73
CA VAL A 155 0.72 3.71 17.85
C VAL A 155 -0.80 3.63 17.70
N VAL A 156 -1.47 4.78 17.85
CA VAL A 156 -2.94 4.87 17.79
C VAL A 156 -3.37 5.60 16.52
N HIS A 157 -4.35 5.05 15.82
CA HIS A 157 -5.00 5.67 14.67
C HIS A 157 -6.52 5.59 14.79
N PRO A 158 -7.26 6.56 14.22
CA PRO A 158 -8.71 6.42 14.11
C PRO A 158 -9.05 5.19 13.28
N LEU A 159 -10.12 4.48 13.67
CA LEU A 159 -10.64 3.36 12.87
C LEU A 159 -11.15 3.85 11.51
N VAL A 160 -11.63 5.09 11.45
CA VAL A 160 -12.02 5.78 10.22
C VAL A 160 -11.05 6.92 9.98
N LEU A 161 -10.13 6.74 9.04
CA LEU A 161 -9.15 7.76 8.66
C LEU A 161 -9.70 8.58 7.51
N LYS A 162 -9.75 9.91 7.65
CA LYS A 162 -10.04 10.79 6.52
C LYS A 162 -8.76 10.99 5.72
N HIS A 163 -8.84 10.73 4.42
CA HIS A 163 -7.72 10.95 3.53
C HIS A 163 -7.35 12.45 3.52
N PRO A 164 -6.09 12.82 3.81
CA PRO A 164 -5.70 14.22 4.07
C PRO A 164 -5.87 15.15 2.86
N LYS A 165 -5.78 14.62 1.64
CA LYS A 165 -5.99 15.38 0.40
C LYS A 165 -7.45 15.45 -0.09
N THR A 166 -8.17 14.32 -0.12
CA THR A 166 -9.54 14.24 -0.66
C THR A 166 -10.63 14.43 0.39
N GLY A 167 -10.30 14.26 1.67
CA GLY A 167 -11.26 14.26 2.78
C GLY A 167 -12.13 13.01 2.88
N VAL A 168 -12.01 12.05 1.94
CA VAL A 168 -12.85 10.85 1.90
C VAL A 168 -12.50 9.92 3.06
N PRO A 169 -13.48 9.44 3.84
CA PRO A 169 -13.24 8.51 4.95
C PRO A 169 -12.93 7.10 4.46
N ALA A 170 -11.95 6.46 5.10
CA ALA A 170 -11.51 5.09 4.83
C ALA A 170 -11.56 4.25 6.13
N LEU A 171 -11.98 2.99 6.02
CA LEU A 171 -11.90 2.03 7.13
C LEU A 171 -10.43 1.63 7.31
N TYR A 172 -9.72 2.24 8.25
CA TYR A 172 -8.26 2.14 8.35
C TYR A 172 -7.82 1.11 9.40
N LEU A 173 -8.27 -0.13 9.25
CA LEU A 173 -7.95 -1.23 10.16
C LEU A 173 -6.86 -2.16 9.62
N ASN A 174 -5.68 -2.08 10.22
CA ASN A 174 -4.46 -2.82 9.82
C ASN A 174 -4.32 -4.16 10.57
N LEU A 175 -5.09 -5.16 10.16
CA LEU A 175 -5.40 -6.39 10.92
C LEU A 175 -4.19 -7.13 11.53
N GLY A 176 -3.08 -7.26 10.81
CA GLY A 176 -1.90 -7.97 11.35
C GLY A 176 -0.99 -7.14 12.24
N LEU A 177 -1.22 -5.83 12.30
CA LEU A 177 -0.43 -4.88 13.09
C LEU A 177 -1.23 -4.32 14.28
N THR A 178 -2.56 -4.36 14.22
CA THR A 178 -3.45 -3.93 15.30
C THR A 178 -3.44 -4.90 16.48
N ALA A 179 -3.34 -4.36 17.68
CA ALA A 179 -3.52 -5.07 18.95
C ALA A 179 -4.99 -5.12 19.39
N GLY A 180 -5.74 -4.06 19.13
CA GLY A 180 -7.18 -4.01 19.40
C GLY A 180 -7.80 -2.64 19.18
N VAL A 181 -9.09 -2.55 19.43
CA VAL A 181 -9.86 -1.29 19.40
C VAL A 181 -9.93 -0.73 20.81
N LEU A 182 -9.59 0.55 20.95
CA LEU A 182 -9.60 1.21 22.26
C LEU A 182 -11.04 1.28 22.80
N GLY A 183 -11.20 0.90 24.06
CA GLY A 183 -12.51 0.83 24.73
C GLY A 183 -13.27 -0.49 24.51
N TYR A 184 -12.83 -1.34 23.59
CA TYR A 184 -13.39 -2.68 23.41
C TYR A 184 -12.69 -3.71 24.30
N SER A 185 -13.40 -4.78 24.66
CA SER A 185 -12.75 -5.97 25.23
C SER A 185 -11.89 -6.67 24.17
N PRO A 186 -10.93 -7.53 24.56
CA PRO A 186 -10.14 -8.32 23.61
C PRO A 186 -11.00 -9.17 22.67
N ASP A 187 -12.04 -9.81 23.19
CA ASP A 187 -12.96 -10.62 22.37
C ASP A 187 -13.75 -9.77 21.37
N HIS A 188 -14.20 -8.58 21.78
CA HIS A 188 -14.92 -7.70 20.88
C HIS A 188 -14.00 -7.14 19.78
N SER A 189 -12.76 -6.77 20.14
CA SER A 189 -11.74 -6.37 19.17
C SER A 189 -11.46 -7.49 18.15
N ARG A 190 -11.30 -8.73 18.62
CA ARG A 190 -11.08 -9.89 17.75
C ARG A 190 -12.25 -10.12 16.80
N ALA A 191 -13.49 -10.09 17.31
CA ALA A 191 -14.69 -10.29 16.50
C ALA A 191 -14.82 -9.22 15.40
N LEU A 192 -14.51 -7.95 15.72
CA LEU A 192 -14.50 -6.87 14.74
C LEU A 192 -13.39 -7.08 13.69
N MET A 193 -12.17 -7.42 14.10
CA MET A 193 -11.07 -7.69 13.18
C MET A 193 -11.39 -8.84 12.23
N GLU A 194 -12.02 -9.91 12.71
CA GLU A 194 -12.49 -11.03 11.87
C GLU A 194 -13.60 -10.59 10.90
N ALA A 195 -14.52 -9.72 11.33
CA ALA A 195 -15.56 -9.18 10.46
C ALA A 195 -15.00 -8.30 9.35
N VAL A 196 -14.02 -7.44 9.67
CA VAL A 196 -13.34 -6.60 8.69
C VAL A 196 -12.47 -7.43 7.73
N ASP A 197 -11.81 -8.50 8.20
CA ASP A 197 -11.08 -9.41 7.30
C ASP A 197 -12.01 -10.04 6.25
N ARG A 198 -13.18 -10.51 6.69
CA ARG A 198 -14.21 -11.04 5.78
C ARG A 198 -14.73 -9.96 4.83
N HIS A 199 -14.93 -8.74 5.33
CA HIS A 199 -15.36 -7.61 4.51
C HIS A 199 -14.32 -7.33 3.43
N TYR A 200 -13.05 -7.13 3.77
CA TYR A 200 -11.98 -6.89 2.79
C TYR A 200 -11.74 -8.04 1.83
N SER A 201 -12.01 -9.27 2.25
CA SER A 201 -11.76 -10.47 1.43
C SER A 201 -12.97 -10.94 0.62
N ARG A 202 -14.10 -10.21 0.64
CA ARG A 202 -15.32 -10.59 -0.09
C ARG A 202 -15.12 -10.52 -1.60
N ASP A 203 -15.90 -11.31 -2.33
CA ASP A 203 -15.90 -11.27 -3.79
C ASP A 203 -16.27 -9.86 -4.28
N GLY A 204 -15.49 -9.37 -5.25
CA GLY A 204 -15.67 -8.02 -5.81
C GLY A 204 -14.99 -6.89 -5.03
N ALA A 205 -14.56 -7.10 -3.77
CA ALA A 205 -13.84 -6.07 -3.01
C ALA A 205 -12.32 -6.10 -3.25
N THR A 206 -11.80 -7.18 -3.85
CA THR A 206 -10.36 -7.38 -4.02
C THR A 206 -9.91 -7.30 -5.47
N TYR A 207 -8.85 -6.53 -5.70
CA TYR A 207 -8.02 -6.68 -6.89
C TYR A 207 -6.89 -7.66 -6.59
N ARG A 208 -6.76 -8.70 -7.40
CA ARG A 208 -5.60 -9.60 -7.39
C ARG A 208 -4.63 -9.19 -8.47
N HIS A 209 -3.45 -8.73 -8.07
CA HIS A 209 -2.38 -8.45 -9.00
C HIS A 209 -1.50 -9.68 -9.20
N HIS A 210 -1.54 -10.19 -10.44
CA HIS A 210 -0.62 -11.19 -10.94
C HIS A 210 0.62 -10.48 -11.51
N TRP A 211 1.75 -10.69 -10.82
CA TRP A 211 3.00 -10.03 -11.14
C TRP A 211 3.63 -10.58 -12.40
N LEU A 212 3.99 -9.69 -13.33
CA LEU A 212 4.88 -9.95 -14.45
C LEU A 212 6.22 -9.21 -14.24
N PRO A 213 7.31 -9.64 -14.90
CA PRO A 213 8.57 -8.90 -14.85
C PRO A 213 8.39 -7.51 -15.45
N GLY A 214 8.94 -6.51 -14.79
CA GLY A 214 8.80 -5.12 -15.21
C GLY A 214 7.54 -4.41 -14.72
N ASP A 215 6.65 -5.12 -14.02
CA ASP A 215 5.50 -4.47 -13.42
C ASP A 215 5.91 -3.52 -12.30
N VAL A 216 5.27 -2.37 -12.30
CA VAL A 216 5.28 -1.41 -11.21
C VAL A 216 3.87 -1.31 -10.65
N VAL A 217 3.77 -1.42 -9.34
CA VAL A 217 2.53 -1.12 -8.62
C VAL A 217 2.80 0.02 -7.65
N VAL A 218 1.95 1.05 -7.69
CA VAL A 218 2.01 2.19 -6.76
C VAL A 218 0.70 2.24 -6.00
N ALA A 219 0.75 2.12 -4.68
CA ALA A 219 -0.42 2.15 -3.81
C ALA A 219 -0.41 3.40 -2.93
N ASP A 220 -1.55 4.06 -2.85
CA ASP A 220 -1.87 5.02 -1.80
C ASP A 220 -2.26 4.25 -0.54
N ASN A 221 -1.37 4.21 0.43
CA ASN A 221 -1.55 3.46 1.66
C ASN A 221 -2.69 4.01 2.55
N LEU A 222 -3.19 5.22 2.29
CA LEU A 222 -4.34 5.80 3.00
C LEU A 222 -5.68 5.48 2.33
N HIS A 223 -5.64 5.01 1.08
CA HIS A 223 -6.81 4.61 0.28
C HIS A 223 -6.96 3.09 0.24
N VAL A 224 -5.87 2.35 0.06
CA VAL A 224 -5.92 0.89 -0.11
C VAL A 224 -5.14 0.16 0.99
N ALA A 225 -5.60 -1.03 1.33
CA ALA A 225 -4.80 -2.02 2.05
C ALA A 225 -4.42 -3.16 1.12
N HIS A 226 -3.36 -3.88 1.47
CA HIS A 226 -2.86 -5.00 0.70
C HIS A 226 -2.52 -6.22 1.55
N LYS A 227 -2.47 -7.38 0.90
CA LYS A 227 -2.15 -8.69 1.50
C LYS A 227 -1.39 -9.55 0.49
N ALA A 228 -0.22 -10.03 0.85
CA ALA A 228 0.53 -11.00 0.06
C ALA A 228 -0.12 -12.38 0.12
N THR A 229 -0.19 -13.06 -1.01
CA THR A 229 -0.59 -14.47 -1.07
C THR A 229 0.60 -15.39 -0.73
N PRO A 230 0.37 -16.63 -0.29
CA PRO A 230 1.44 -17.59 -0.06
C PRO A 230 2.32 -17.80 -1.30
N ILE A 231 3.61 -18.03 -1.06
CA ILE A 231 4.60 -18.39 -2.07
C ILE A 231 5.57 -19.40 -1.48
N THR A 232 5.98 -20.38 -2.28
CA THR A 232 6.98 -21.40 -1.92
C THR A 232 8.39 -20.95 -2.35
N PRO A 233 9.44 -21.32 -1.60
CA PRO A 233 10.83 -21.04 -2.01
C PRO A 233 11.27 -21.85 -3.25
N SER A 234 10.50 -22.86 -3.69
CA SER A 234 10.80 -23.64 -4.90
C SER A 234 10.83 -22.78 -6.17
N THR A 235 9.94 -21.79 -6.25
CA THR A 235 9.93 -20.75 -7.29
C THR A 235 10.72 -19.53 -6.81
N ARG A 236 11.48 -18.89 -7.71
CA ARG A 236 12.23 -17.68 -7.40
C ARG A 236 11.40 -16.45 -7.75
N ARG A 237 11.23 -15.52 -6.81
CA ARG A 237 10.48 -14.27 -7.02
C ARG A 237 11.15 -13.14 -6.26
N ILE A 238 11.24 -11.96 -6.87
CA ILE A 238 11.85 -10.77 -6.29
C ILE A 238 11.02 -9.54 -6.64
N LEU A 239 10.54 -8.85 -5.60
CA LEU A 239 10.06 -7.48 -5.71
C LEU A 239 11.01 -6.53 -4.98
N ASN A 240 11.27 -5.40 -5.61
CA ASN A 240 11.99 -4.29 -5.01
C ASN A 240 10.96 -3.25 -4.57
N ARG A 241 10.82 -3.02 -3.26
CA ARG A 241 9.89 -2.04 -2.70
C ARG A 241 10.64 -0.79 -2.25
N THR A 242 10.12 0.37 -2.63
CA THR A 242 10.47 1.66 -2.04
C THR A 242 9.23 2.23 -1.36
N THR A 243 9.42 3.00 -0.30
CA THR A 243 8.32 3.61 0.45
C THR A 243 8.54 5.11 0.52
N ILE A 244 7.48 5.88 0.27
CA ILE A 244 7.55 7.35 0.32
C ILE A 244 7.43 7.80 1.77
N ARG A 245 8.24 8.78 2.16
CA ARG A 245 8.24 9.38 3.50
C ARG A 245 6.93 10.11 3.74
N ALA A 246 6.52 10.12 5.00
CA ALA A 246 5.44 10.99 5.47
C ALA A 246 5.95 12.41 5.72
N ASP A 247 6.52 13.06 4.70
CA ASP A 247 6.96 14.47 4.74
C ASP A 247 5.87 15.45 4.27
N GLY A 248 4.78 14.89 3.74
CA GLY A 248 3.55 15.59 3.43
C GLY A 248 3.45 16.26 2.07
N VAL A 249 4.47 16.13 1.22
CA VAL A 249 4.57 16.84 -0.07
C VAL A 249 3.39 16.59 -1.02
N ILE A 250 2.83 15.37 -1.04
CA ILE A 250 1.70 15.03 -1.94
C ILE A 250 0.34 15.18 -1.24
N TRP A 251 0.30 14.91 0.05
CA TRP A 251 -0.94 14.55 0.73
C TRP A 251 -1.54 15.64 1.59
N TYR A 252 -0.79 16.71 1.88
CA TYR A 252 -1.28 17.86 2.63
C TYR A 252 -1.18 19.14 1.81
N ASP A 253 -2.20 19.98 1.91
CA ASP A 253 -2.20 21.29 1.27
C ASP A 253 -1.12 22.19 1.87
N GLY A 254 -0.25 22.75 1.01
CA GLY A 254 0.88 23.58 1.44
C GLY A 254 2.05 22.80 2.07
N GLY A 255 2.07 21.47 1.95
CA GLY A 255 3.15 20.62 2.49
C GLY A 255 3.21 20.58 4.03
N GLN A 256 2.17 21.06 4.71
CA GLN A 256 2.09 21.01 6.18
C GLN A 256 0.90 20.17 6.62
N LYS A 257 1.17 19.21 7.50
CA LYS A 257 0.16 18.42 8.19
C LYS A 257 -0.72 19.36 9.02
N GLN A 258 -2.01 19.44 8.74
CA GLN A 258 -2.95 20.09 9.65
C GLN A 258 -2.98 19.26 10.96
N ALA A 259 -2.71 19.91 12.08
CA ALA A 259 -2.87 19.28 13.39
C ALA A 259 -4.35 18.92 13.56
N ALA A 260 -4.61 17.64 13.81
CA ALA A 260 -5.93 17.13 14.18
C ALA A 260 -6.32 17.60 15.58
#